data_AF-A0A7K1JQG6-F1
#
_entry.id   AF-A0A7K1JQG6-F1
#
_cell.length_a   1.000
_cell.length_b   1.000
_cell.length_c   1.000
_cell.angle_alpha   90.00
_cell.angle_beta   90.00
_cell.angle_gamma   90.00
#
_symmetry.space_group_name_H-M   'P 1'
#
loop_
_entity.id
_entity.type
_entity.pdbx_description
1 polymer ?
#
loop_
_entity_poly.entity_id
_entity_poly.type
_entity_poly.pdbx_seq_one_letter_code
_entity_poly.pdbx_strand_id
1 'polypeptide(L)'
;MLQGEPTGYYKKWLENAARQGVSPETIVDIARRHKITPESFKVLEGMEEIKDPDGKSFFLLPVGVSGDDARKATLMTYILNCGTDYGKGGEKTDFEPTPYSANEVQRIIDRQAKNSWTYDDEVAGMTYGGGRVVTAPNGMLMALGGGWQQDAFTQGGGTTYGDMFKVNIDHSSDPSEQLRRIIRGGVMWYGNDGNPHPGQLDLDRILHHEERHSQQWAANGRASMVAQQAWELANGRDQETNKFEKDAGLSDGGYP
;
A
#
# COMPACT_ATOMS: atom_id res chain seq x y z
N MET A 1 13.36 23.74 -17.49
CA MET A 1 12.60 24.38 -16.39
C MET A 1 11.13 24.33 -16.77
N LEU A 2 10.24 23.91 -15.88
CA LEU A 2 8.80 24.02 -16.10
C LEU A 2 8.44 25.51 -16.10
N GLN A 3 7.85 26.03 -17.17
CA GLN A 3 7.36 27.41 -17.23
C GLN A 3 5.89 27.44 -16.77
N GLY A 4 5.57 28.30 -15.80
CA GLY A 4 4.21 28.47 -15.23
C GLY A 4 4.11 28.07 -13.76
N GLU A 5 3.08 28.55 -13.06
CA GLU A 5 2.80 28.14 -11.69
C GLU A 5 2.39 26.64 -11.66
N PRO A 6 2.94 25.85 -10.72
CA PRO A 6 2.46 24.50 -10.46
C PRO A 6 0.95 24.48 -10.18
N THR A 7 0.22 23.51 -10.74
CA THR A 7 -1.21 23.29 -10.45
C THR A 7 -1.49 21.82 -10.09
N GLY A 8 -2.70 21.54 -9.60
CA GLY A 8 -3.17 20.19 -9.30
C GLY A 8 -2.28 19.43 -8.31
N TYR A 9 -2.16 18.12 -8.52
CA TYR A 9 -1.37 17.23 -7.67
C TYR A 9 0.14 17.50 -7.72
N TYR A 10 0.66 18.08 -8.81
CA TYR A 10 2.07 18.49 -8.87
C TYR A 10 2.37 19.64 -7.90
N LYS A 11 1.47 20.63 -7.82
CA LYS A 11 1.56 21.69 -6.79
C LYS A 11 1.50 21.07 -5.39
N LYS A 12 0.53 20.18 -5.16
CA LYS A 12 0.34 19.49 -3.89
C LYS A 12 1.56 18.68 -3.45
N TRP A 13 2.28 18.07 -4.41
CA TRP A 13 3.55 17.38 -4.12
C TRP A 13 4.60 18.35 -3.57
N LEU A 14 4.76 19.53 -4.18
CA LEU A 14 5.69 20.55 -3.70
C LEU A 14 5.28 21.10 -2.32
N GLU A 15 3.98 21.28 -2.07
CA GLU A 15 3.45 21.70 -0.78
C GLU A 15 3.67 20.64 0.31
N ASN A 16 3.45 19.35 -0.02
CA ASN A 16 3.75 18.24 0.87
C ASN A 16 5.26 18.15 1.17
N ALA A 17 6.12 18.33 0.17
CA ALA A 17 7.56 18.37 0.35
C ALA A 17 7.98 19.46 1.35
N ALA A 18 7.44 20.67 1.19
CA ALA A 18 7.70 21.78 2.11
C ALA A 18 7.19 21.47 3.53
N ARG A 19 5.97 20.94 3.67
CA ARG A 19 5.38 20.53 4.96
C ARG A 19 6.21 19.45 5.67
N GLN A 20 6.75 18.51 4.90
CA GLN A 20 7.55 17.39 5.43
C GLN A 20 9.03 17.73 5.62
N GLY A 21 9.47 18.94 5.24
CA GLY A 21 10.87 19.34 5.35
C GLY A 21 11.79 18.64 4.34
N VAL A 22 11.25 18.14 3.23
CA VAL A 22 12.03 17.53 2.15
C VAL A 22 12.81 18.61 1.42
N SER A 23 14.12 18.40 1.26
CA SER A 23 14.98 19.36 0.59
C SER A 23 14.62 19.52 -0.90
N PRO A 24 14.73 20.73 -1.47
CA PRO A 24 14.50 20.94 -2.91
C PRO A 24 15.40 20.05 -3.78
N GLU A 25 16.62 19.74 -3.35
CA GLU A 25 17.55 18.87 -4.05
C GLU A 25 16.98 17.45 -4.23
N THR A 26 16.33 16.90 -3.20
CA THR A 26 15.68 15.59 -3.26
C THR A 26 14.53 15.59 -4.27
N ILE A 27 13.71 16.64 -4.29
CA ILE A 27 12.61 16.80 -5.25
C ILE A 27 13.14 16.88 -6.68
N VAL A 28 14.20 17.66 -6.90
CA VAL A 28 14.85 17.79 -8.22
C VAL A 28 15.45 16.46 -8.67
N ASP A 29 16.07 15.70 -7.76
CA ASP A 29 16.66 14.40 -8.08
C ASP A 29 15.59 13.37 -8.48
N ILE A 30 14.51 13.26 -7.69
CA ILE A 30 13.35 12.41 -8.04
C ILE A 30 12.78 12.79 -9.40
N ALA A 31 12.53 14.09 -9.62
CA ALA A 31 11.97 14.57 -10.87
C ALA A 31 12.86 14.28 -12.08
N ARG A 32 14.18 14.47 -11.96
CA ARG A 32 15.11 14.23 -13.06
C ARG A 32 15.31 12.75 -13.36
N ARG A 33 15.53 11.93 -12.32
CA ARG A 33 15.86 10.52 -12.50
C ARG A 33 14.67 9.71 -13.01
N HIS A 34 13.49 10.00 -12.49
CA HIS A 34 12.25 9.27 -12.81
C HIS A 34 11.34 10.00 -13.79
N LYS A 35 11.83 11.12 -14.34
CA LYS A 35 11.11 11.95 -15.32
C LYS A 35 9.72 12.38 -14.81
N ILE A 36 9.63 12.71 -13.52
CA ILE A 36 8.37 13.18 -12.92
C ILE A 36 8.09 14.60 -13.42
N THR A 37 6.91 14.76 -13.99
CA THR A 37 6.39 16.02 -14.53
C THR A 37 4.97 16.23 -14.01
N PRO A 38 4.35 17.41 -14.22
CA PRO A 38 2.94 17.59 -13.90
C PRO A 38 2.03 16.52 -14.54
N GLU A 39 2.36 16.08 -15.77
CA GLU A 39 1.60 15.03 -16.48
C GLU A 39 1.63 13.68 -15.76
N SER A 40 2.70 13.39 -15.01
CA SER A 40 2.83 12.13 -14.28
C SER A 40 1.69 11.97 -13.27
N PHE A 41 1.23 13.05 -12.65
CA PHE A 41 0.19 13.04 -11.63
C PHE A 41 -1.24 12.99 -12.17
N LYS A 42 -1.47 13.19 -13.48
CA LYS A 42 -2.83 13.15 -14.04
C LYS A 42 -3.54 11.82 -13.85
N VAL A 43 -2.79 10.73 -13.66
CA VAL A 43 -3.38 9.42 -13.35
C VAL A 43 -4.25 9.43 -12.07
N LEU A 44 -3.98 10.37 -11.15
CA LEU A 44 -4.75 10.52 -9.92
C LEU A 44 -6.04 11.35 -10.12
N GLU A 45 -6.17 12.04 -11.25
CA GLU A 45 -7.35 12.85 -11.54
C GLU A 45 -8.57 11.94 -11.74
N GLY A 46 -9.68 12.26 -11.07
CA GLY A 46 -10.91 11.46 -11.11
C GLY A 46 -10.92 10.26 -10.16
N MET A 47 -9.81 9.96 -9.49
CA MET A 47 -9.80 9.03 -8.34
C MET A 47 -10.27 9.76 -7.08
N GLU A 48 -11.02 9.06 -6.21
CA GLU A 48 -11.41 9.65 -4.93
C GLU A 48 -10.19 9.68 -4.00
N GLU A 49 -9.79 10.88 -3.61
CA GLU A 49 -8.75 11.07 -2.59
C GLU A 49 -9.34 10.91 -1.19
N ILE A 50 -8.76 10.01 -0.40
CA ILE A 50 -9.10 9.77 0.99
C ILE A 50 -7.89 10.19 1.84
N LYS A 51 -8.15 10.95 2.90
CA LYS A 51 -7.11 11.42 3.83
C LYS A 51 -7.18 10.64 5.14
N ASP A 52 -6.02 10.29 5.66
CA ASP A 52 -5.88 9.81 7.03
C ASP A 52 -5.71 10.99 8.02
N PRO A 53 -5.61 10.72 9.35
CA PRO A 53 -5.45 11.76 10.36
C PRO A 53 -4.23 12.66 10.17
N ASP A 54 -3.12 12.15 9.61
CA ASP A 54 -1.87 12.89 9.39
C ASP A 54 -1.85 13.66 8.05
N GLY A 55 -2.94 13.53 7.29
CA GLY A 55 -3.14 14.19 6.02
C GLY A 55 -2.43 13.50 4.85
N LYS A 56 -2.01 12.25 4.99
CA LYS A 56 -1.52 11.41 3.89
C LYS A 56 -2.68 11.05 2.95
N SER A 57 -2.39 11.03 1.65
CA SER A 57 -3.33 10.72 0.58
C SER A 57 -3.34 9.24 0.27
N PHE A 58 -4.54 8.68 0.19
CA PHE A 58 -4.88 7.40 -0.44
C PHE A 58 -5.80 7.70 -1.62
N PHE A 59 -5.76 6.89 -2.68
CA PHE A 59 -6.67 7.08 -3.82
C PHE A 59 -7.45 5.80 -4.10
N LEU A 60 -8.78 5.89 -4.05
CA LEU A 60 -9.66 4.80 -4.43
C LEU A 60 -9.61 4.62 -5.95
N LEU A 61 -9.21 3.43 -6.39
CA LEU A 61 -9.15 3.08 -7.79
C LEU A 61 -10.56 2.89 -8.36
N PRO A 62 -10.88 3.47 -9.53
CA PRO A 62 -12.14 3.22 -10.19
C PRO A 62 -12.21 1.76 -10.68
N VAL A 63 -13.41 1.21 -10.74
CA VAL A 63 -13.64 -0.11 -11.32
C VAL A 63 -13.25 -0.08 -12.80
N GLY A 64 -12.49 -1.09 -13.24
CA GLY A 64 -12.01 -1.18 -14.62
C GLY A 64 -10.80 -0.30 -14.93
N VAL A 65 -10.13 0.25 -13.92
CA VAL A 65 -8.80 0.86 -14.09
C VAL A 65 -7.83 -0.12 -14.75
N SER A 66 -6.99 0.36 -15.66
CA SER A 66 -5.96 -0.49 -16.27
C SER A 66 -4.86 -0.84 -15.26
N GLY A 67 -4.18 -1.97 -15.44
CA GLY A 67 -3.04 -2.33 -14.58
C GLY A 67 -1.92 -1.29 -14.62
N ASP A 68 -1.65 -0.72 -15.80
CA ASP A 68 -0.67 0.36 -15.97
C ASP A 68 -1.05 1.62 -15.18
N ASP A 69 -2.33 2.03 -15.24
CA ASP A 69 -2.82 3.19 -14.49
C ASP A 69 -2.83 2.92 -12.99
N ALA A 70 -3.20 1.70 -12.55
CA ALA A 70 -3.12 1.32 -11.14
C ALA A 70 -1.67 1.38 -10.63
N ARG A 71 -0.72 0.81 -11.38
CA ARG A 71 0.72 0.86 -11.04
C ARG A 71 1.23 2.30 -10.95
N LYS A 72 0.89 3.11 -11.95
CA LYS A 72 1.29 4.52 -12.01
C LYS A 72 0.63 5.34 -10.89
N ALA A 73 -0.64 5.10 -10.58
CA ALA A 73 -1.34 5.75 -9.48
C ALA A 73 -0.71 5.40 -8.13
N THR A 74 -0.34 4.14 -7.91
CA THR A 74 0.37 3.71 -6.69
C THR A 74 1.71 4.43 -6.52
N LEU A 75 2.53 4.47 -7.57
CA LEU A 75 3.80 5.19 -7.54
C LEU A 75 3.58 6.69 -7.30
N MET A 76 2.58 7.29 -7.95
CA MET A 76 2.29 8.71 -7.81
C MET A 76 1.70 9.07 -6.46
N THR A 77 1.02 8.14 -5.80
CA THR A 77 0.56 8.29 -4.42
C THR A 77 1.74 8.36 -3.45
N TYR A 78 2.72 7.46 -3.58
CA TYR A 78 3.95 7.53 -2.77
C TYR A 78 4.69 8.86 -2.98
N ILE A 79 4.90 9.25 -4.24
CA ILE A 79 5.62 10.50 -4.55
C ILE A 79 4.86 11.71 -4.02
N LEU A 80 3.54 11.79 -4.24
CA LEU A 80 2.69 12.88 -3.77
C LEU A 80 2.81 13.10 -2.26
N ASN A 81 2.86 12.02 -1.48
CA ASN A 81 2.93 12.07 -0.03
C ASN A 81 4.30 12.46 0.54
N CYS A 82 5.34 12.41 -0.30
CA CYS A 82 6.72 12.58 0.12
C CYS A 82 7.20 11.50 1.10
N GLY A 83 6.81 10.25 0.83
CA GLY A 83 7.08 9.08 1.66
C GLY A 83 5.98 8.85 2.69
N THR A 84 6.36 8.19 3.78
CA THR A 84 5.54 8.01 4.97
C THR A 84 6.18 8.78 6.12
N ASP A 85 5.41 9.12 7.14
CA ASP A 85 5.91 9.67 8.40
C ASP A 85 6.32 8.58 9.40
N TYR A 86 6.48 7.33 8.93
CA TYR A 86 6.97 6.21 9.73
C TYR A 86 8.27 6.54 10.46
N GLY A 87 8.24 6.48 11.79
CA GLY A 87 9.36 6.79 12.67
C GLY A 87 9.69 8.28 12.80
N LYS A 88 8.87 9.17 12.23
CA LYS A 88 8.98 10.61 12.46
C LYS A 88 8.68 10.91 13.93
N GLY A 89 9.29 11.96 14.46
CA GLY A 89 9.08 12.36 15.86
C GLY A 89 9.73 11.44 16.90
N GLY A 90 10.54 10.47 16.49
CA GLY A 90 11.23 9.54 17.39
C GLY A 90 10.34 8.39 17.88
N GLU A 91 9.24 8.12 17.16
CA GLU A 91 8.40 6.96 17.41
C GLU A 91 9.20 5.67 17.26
N LYS A 92 8.91 4.70 18.15
CA LYS A 92 9.53 3.38 18.06
C LYS A 92 8.94 2.66 16.86
N THR A 93 9.78 2.40 15.85
CA THR A 93 9.42 1.63 14.68
C THR A 93 9.84 0.17 14.81
N ASP A 94 9.18 -0.70 14.06
CA ASP A 94 9.59 -2.10 13.91
C ASP A 94 10.85 -2.22 13.01
N PHE A 95 11.02 -1.25 12.10
CA PHE A 95 12.12 -1.20 11.13
C PHE A 95 12.74 0.18 11.02
N GLU A 96 13.96 0.25 10.49
CA GLU A 96 14.58 1.53 10.12
C GLU A 96 13.79 2.18 8.98
N PRO A 97 13.27 3.42 9.16
CA PRO A 97 12.55 4.11 8.09
C PRO A 97 13.43 4.33 6.86
N THR A 98 12.92 3.99 5.69
CA THR A 98 13.64 4.27 4.43
C THR A 98 13.43 5.74 4.03
N PRO A 99 14.49 6.53 3.82
CA PRO A 99 14.34 7.95 3.50
C PRO A 99 13.66 8.20 2.16
N TYR A 100 12.76 9.19 2.12
CA TYR A 100 12.18 9.68 0.88
C TYR A 100 13.27 10.20 -0.07
N SER A 101 13.49 9.49 -1.18
CA SER A 101 14.60 9.74 -2.10
C SER A 101 14.35 9.16 -3.49
N ALA A 102 15.15 9.57 -4.47
CA ALA A 102 15.08 8.97 -5.81
C ALA A 102 15.49 7.48 -5.81
N ASN A 103 16.34 7.04 -4.89
CA ASN A 103 16.68 5.62 -4.74
C ASN A 103 15.48 4.82 -4.25
N GLU A 104 14.73 5.39 -3.32
CA GLU A 104 13.55 4.76 -2.77
C GLU A 104 12.42 4.67 -3.80
N VAL A 105 12.21 5.73 -4.58
CA VAL A 105 11.32 5.70 -5.76
C VAL A 105 11.74 4.59 -6.75
N GLN A 106 13.04 4.42 -7.01
CA GLN A 106 13.52 3.33 -7.87
C GLN A 106 13.22 1.95 -7.26
N ARG A 107 13.42 1.77 -5.95
CA ARG A 107 13.12 0.51 -5.27
C ARG A 107 11.66 0.13 -5.40
N ILE A 108 10.74 1.10 -5.28
CA ILE A 108 9.30 0.88 -5.49
C ILE A 108 9.03 0.50 -6.95
N ILE A 109 9.60 1.20 -7.93
CA ILE A 109 9.47 0.85 -9.36
C ILE A 109 9.94 -0.59 -9.63
N ASP A 110 11.09 -0.99 -9.07
CA ASP A 110 11.65 -2.32 -9.25
C ASP A 110 10.78 -3.40 -8.59
N ARG A 111 10.22 -3.11 -7.40
CA ARG A 111 9.26 -3.98 -6.71
C ARG A 111 7.98 -4.14 -7.51
N GLN A 112 7.42 -3.04 -8.03
CA GLN A 112 6.23 -3.06 -8.88
C GLN A 112 6.44 -3.89 -10.15
N ALA A 113 7.61 -3.78 -10.78
CA ALA A 113 7.96 -4.58 -11.96
C ALA A 113 8.06 -6.08 -11.62
N LYS A 114 8.67 -6.41 -10.48
CA LYS A 114 8.78 -7.79 -10.00
C LYS A 114 7.45 -8.39 -9.57
N ASN A 115 6.49 -7.56 -9.15
CA ASN A 115 5.13 -7.95 -8.76
C ASN A 115 4.08 -7.51 -9.80
N SER A 116 4.42 -7.46 -11.09
CA SER A 116 3.55 -6.83 -12.11
C SER A 116 2.16 -7.45 -12.19
N TRP A 117 2.04 -8.76 -11.96
CA TRP A 117 0.76 -9.49 -11.96
C TRP A 117 -0.25 -8.95 -10.93
N THR A 118 0.22 -8.32 -9.84
CA THR A 118 -0.68 -7.64 -8.90
C THR A 118 -1.48 -6.55 -9.61
N TYR A 119 -0.82 -5.82 -10.50
CA TYR A 119 -1.43 -4.73 -11.25
C TYR A 119 -2.19 -5.25 -12.47
N ASP A 120 -1.59 -6.18 -13.21
CA ASP A 120 -2.12 -6.69 -14.49
C ASP A 120 -3.37 -7.56 -14.28
N ASP A 121 -3.39 -8.39 -13.23
CA ASP A 121 -4.44 -9.39 -13.00
C ASP A 121 -5.28 -9.08 -11.74
N GLU A 122 -4.62 -8.86 -10.60
CA GLU A 122 -5.31 -8.87 -9.29
C GLU A 122 -6.19 -7.64 -9.07
N VAL A 123 -5.78 -6.45 -9.53
CA VAL A 123 -6.61 -5.23 -9.44
C VAL A 123 -7.94 -5.41 -10.17
N ALA A 124 -7.89 -5.97 -11.39
CA ALA A 124 -9.10 -6.27 -12.16
C ALA A 124 -9.94 -7.35 -11.45
N GLY A 125 -9.32 -8.44 -11.01
CA GLY A 125 -10.01 -9.52 -10.28
C GLY A 125 -10.74 -9.02 -9.03
N MET A 126 -10.10 -8.17 -8.24
CA MET A 126 -10.68 -7.55 -7.04
C MET A 126 -11.87 -6.66 -7.38
N THR A 127 -11.71 -5.74 -8.34
CA THR A 127 -12.75 -4.75 -8.65
C THR A 127 -13.96 -5.36 -9.36
N TYR A 128 -13.76 -6.32 -10.26
CA TYR A 128 -14.86 -7.07 -10.90
C TYR A 128 -15.53 -8.07 -9.95
N GLY A 129 -14.80 -8.58 -8.96
CA GLY A 129 -15.34 -9.45 -7.90
C GLY A 129 -16.14 -8.73 -6.81
N GLY A 130 -16.40 -7.43 -6.95
CA GLY A 130 -17.12 -6.61 -5.98
C GLY A 130 -16.25 -6.01 -4.87
N GLY A 131 -14.96 -6.32 -4.83
CA GLY A 131 -13.98 -5.70 -3.93
C GLY A 131 -13.57 -4.30 -4.38
N ARG A 132 -12.78 -3.64 -3.54
CA ARG A 132 -12.26 -2.29 -3.78
C ARG A 132 -10.79 -2.19 -3.43
N VAL A 133 -10.09 -1.30 -4.12
CA VAL A 133 -8.65 -1.14 -4.04
C VAL A 133 -8.32 0.34 -3.90
N VAL A 134 -7.45 0.68 -2.97
CA VAL A 134 -6.87 2.01 -2.79
C VAL A 134 -5.36 1.95 -2.98
N THR A 135 -4.77 3.03 -3.48
CA THR A 135 -3.32 3.24 -3.39
C THR A 135 -2.95 3.70 -1.98
N ALA A 136 -1.78 3.30 -1.50
CA ALA A 136 -1.29 3.62 -0.17
C ALA A 136 0.01 4.47 -0.20
N PRO A 137 0.26 5.31 0.83
CA PRO A 137 1.42 6.19 0.90
C PRO A 137 2.80 5.50 0.90
N ASN A 138 2.87 4.21 1.24
CA ASN A 138 4.08 3.37 1.18
C ASN A 138 4.34 2.76 -0.22
N GLY A 139 3.59 3.19 -1.24
CA GLY A 139 3.76 2.72 -2.62
C GLY A 139 3.20 1.33 -2.87
N MET A 140 2.28 0.86 -2.03
CA MET A 140 1.53 -0.39 -2.23
C MET A 140 0.06 -0.14 -2.55
N LEU A 141 -0.65 -1.21 -2.85
CA LEU A 141 -2.12 -1.23 -2.88
C LEU A 141 -2.65 -1.79 -1.55
N MET A 142 -3.81 -1.29 -1.11
CA MET A 142 -4.61 -1.88 -0.05
C MET A 142 -5.99 -2.22 -0.62
N ALA A 143 -6.52 -3.37 -0.26
CA ALA A 143 -7.70 -3.94 -0.88
C ALA A 143 -8.64 -4.56 0.14
N LEU A 144 -9.95 -4.51 -0.12
CA LEU A 144 -10.97 -5.10 0.76
C LEU A 144 -12.11 -5.67 -0.07
N GLY A 145 -12.64 -6.82 0.34
CA GLY A 145 -13.68 -7.58 -0.36
C GLY A 145 -13.17 -8.25 -1.64
N GLY A 146 -14.08 -8.77 -2.47
CA GLY A 146 -13.72 -9.63 -3.62
C GLY A 146 -14.10 -11.09 -3.35
N GLY A 147 -14.32 -11.88 -4.40
CA GLY A 147 -14.89 -13.25 -4.27
C GLY A 147 -14.06 -14.24 -3.43
N TRP A 148 -14.67 -15.41 -3.16
CA TRP A 148 -14.31 -16.57 -2.31
C TRP A 148 -12.84 -17.03 -2.19
N GLN A 149 -11.90 -16.47 -2.97
CA GLN A 149 -10.47 -16.78 -2.88
C GLN A 149 -9.79 -16.10 -1.68
N GLN A 150 -10.50 -15.23 -0.94
CA GLN A 150 -10.03 -14.62 0.30
C GLN A 150 -10.04 -15.58 1.49
N ASP A 151 -11.06 -16.43 1.62
CA ASP A 151 -11.32 -17.23 2.84
C ASP A 151 -10.27 -18.33 3.12
N ALA A 152 -9.48 -18.73 2.12
CA ALA A 152 -8.50 -19.80 2.29
C ALA A 152 -7.14 -19.32 2.80
N PHE A 153 -6.86 -18.00 2.80
CA PHE A 153 -5.49 -17.50 3.02
C PHE A 153 -5.31 -16.52 4.19
N THR A 154 -6.38 -16.03 4.83
CA THR A 154 -6.31 -14.96 5.84
C THR A 154 -6.63 -15.45 7.27
N GLN A 155 -5.74 -15.19 8.22
CA GLN A 155 -6.05 -15.08 9.66
C GLN A 155 -5.39 -13.79 10.19
N GLY A 156 -6.03 -13.11 11.15
CA GLY A 156 -5.41 -12.06 11.99
C GLY A 156 -5.64 -10.60 11.58
N GLY A 157 -5.84 -10.28 10.29
CA GLY A 157 -6.12 -8.87 9.88
C GLY A 157 -5.92 -8.55 8.40
N GLY A 158 -5.28 -9.46 7.65
CA GLY A 158 -5.13 -9.37 6.20
C GLY A 158 -4.03 -10.30 5.69
N THR A 159 -3.71 -10.19 4.40
CA THR A 159 -2.55 -10.86 3.81
C THR A 159 -2.02 -10.05 2.63
N THR A 160 -0.69 -9.96 2.50
CA THR A 160 -0.08 -9.39 1.29
C THR A 160 0.07 -10.44 0.18
N TYR A 161 -0.45 -10.09 -1.00
CA TYR A 161 -0.31 -10.86 -2.23
C TYR A 161 0.36 -10.02 -3.32
N GLY A 162 1.65 -10.28 -3.57
CA GLY A 162 2.48 -9.42 -4.43
C GLY A 162 2.59 -8.02 -3.81
N ASP A 163 2.11 -7.00 -4.51
CA ASP A 163 2.17 -5.60 -4.06
C ASP A 163 0.85 -5.05 -3.46
N MET A 164 -0.04 -5.96 -3.03
CA MET A 164 -1.37 -5.64 -2.52
C MET A 164 -1.61 -6.26 -1.15
N PHE A 165 -1.84 -5.41 -0.15
CA PHE A 165 -2.34 -5.81 1.16
C PHE A 165 -3.86 -6.02 1.09
N LYS A 166 -4.32 -7.25 1.26
CA LYS A 166 -5.74 -7.62 1.27
C LYS A 166 -6.22 -7.65 2.73
N VAL A 167 -6.96 -6.62 3.15
CA VAL A 167 -7.53 -6.49 4.50
C VAL A 167 -8.57 -7.58 4.71
N ASN A 168 -8.47 -8.31 5.84
CA ASN A 168 -9.41 -9.37 6.17
C ASN A 168 -10.57 -8.83 7.02
N ILE A 169 -11.62 -8.37 6.35
CA ILE A 169 -12.91 -8.04 6.97
C ILE A 169 -13.99 -8.75 6.15
N ASP A 170 -14.57 -9.79 6.74
CA ASP A 170 -15.54 -10.64 6.03
C ASP A 170 -16.82 -9.87 5.70
N HIS A 171 -17.36 -10.14 4.51
CA HIS A 171 -18.71 -9.73 4.08
C HIS A 171 -19.03 -8.23 4.25
N SER A 172 -18.05 -7.34 4.08
CA SER A 172 -18.33 -5.90 4.04
C SER A 172 -19.33 -5.58 2.92
N SER A 173 -20.50 -5.06 3.30
CA SER A 173 -21.58 -4.70 2.36
C SER A 173 -21.23 -3.49 1.49
N ASP A 174 -20.29 -2.65 1.93
CA ASP A 174 -19.69 -1.57 1.15
C ASP A 174 -18.17 -1.51 1.40
N PRO A 175 -17.38 -2.23 0.59
CA PRO A 175 -15.93 -2.23 0.74
C PRO A 175 -15.28 -0.85 0.57
N SER A 176 -15.89 0.04 -0.21
CA SER A 176 -15.36 1.39 -0.42
C SER A 176 -15.47 2.20 0.87
N GLU A 177 -16.65 2.15 1.51
CA GLU A 177 -16.87 2.85 2.77
C GLU A 177 -16.05 2.25 3.91
N GLN A 178 -15.86 0.93 3.95
CA GLN A 178 -14.99 0.32 4.95
C GLN A 178 -13.53 0.75 4.78
N LEU A 179 -13.00 0.81 3.55
CA LEU A 179 -11.66 1.36 3.30
C LEU A 179 -11.56 2.82 3.75
N ARG A 180 -12.59 3.65 3.50
CA ARG A 180 -12.63 5.03 4.00
C ARG A 180 -12.55 5.10 5.52
N ARG A 181 -13.26 4.22 6.23
CA ARG A 181 -13.24 4.17 7.71
C ARG A 181 -11.88 3.78 8.26
N ILE A 182 -11.24 2.78 7.65
CA ILE A 182 -9.87 2.37 8.02
C ILE A 182 -8.92 3.54 7.84
N ILE A 183 -8.89 4.13 6.64
CA ILE A 183 -7.98 5.23 6.31
C ILE A 183 -8.22 6.45 7.22
N ARG A 184 -9.47 6.92 7.34
CA ARG A 184 -9.80 8.08 8.17
C ARG A 184 -9.55 7.84 9.66
N GLY A 185 -9.62 6.59 10.10
CA GLY A 185 -9.33 6.20 11.47
C GLY A 185 -7.83 6.11 11.77
N GLY A 186 -6.98 5.95 10.75
CA GLY A 186 -5.54 5.77 10.92
C GLY A 186 -5.15 4.48 11.64
N VAL A 187 -6.07 3.53 11.80
CA VAL A 187 -5.86 2.28 12.52
C VAL A 187 -6.43 1.12 11.73
N MET A 188 -5.90 -0.08 11.95
CA MET A 188 -6.48 -1.30 11.42
C MET A 188 -7.82 -1.61 12.05
N TRP A 189 -8.70 -2.16 11.21
CA TRP A 189 -10.00 -2.67 11.62
C TRP A 189 -10.01 -4.18 11.48
N TYR A 190 -10.79 -4.81 12.35
CA TYR A 190 -10.94 -6.25 12.48
C TYR A 190 -12.41 -6.61 12.56
N GLY A 191 -12.74 -7.87 12.36
CA GLY A 191 -14.07 -8.40 12.63
C GLY A 191 -14.62 -9.24 11.48
N ASN A 192 -15.55 -10.12 11.84
CA ASN A 192 -16.25 -11.02 10.94
C ASN A 192 -17.73 -10.65 10.84
N ASP A 193 -18.42 -11.17 9.82
CA ASP A 193 -19.89 -11.12 9.68
C ASP A 193 -20.50 -9.71 9.81
N GLY A 194 -19.93 -8.74 9.10
CA GLY A 194 -20.53 -7.40 8.98
C GLY A 194 -20.43 -6.52 10.23
N ASN A 195 -19.66 -6.93 11.25
CA ASN A 195 -19.37 -6.14 12.46
C ASN A 195 -17.89 -5.70 12.54
N PRO A 196 -17.39 -4.91 11.57
CA PRO A 196 -16.02 -4.41 11.63
C PRO A 196 -15.88 -3.38 12.77
N HIS A 197 -14.81 -3.50 13.55
CA HIS A 197 -14.47 -2.59 14.63
C HIS A 197 -13.01 -2.14 14.52
N PRO A 198 -12.67 -0.92 14.97
CA PRO A 198 -11.28 -0.48 15.02
C PRO A 198 -10.51 -1.30 16.07
N GLY A 199 -9.24 -1.59 15.80
CA GLY A 199 -8.29 -2.04 16.80
C GLY A 199 -7.35 -0.92 17.24
N GLN A 200 -6.17 -1.30 17.71
CA GLN A 200 -5.15 -0.36 18.20
C GLN A 200 -3.91 -0.28 17.30
N LEU A 201 -3.79 -1.17 16.31
CA LEU A 201 -2.64 -1.18 15.41
C LEU A 201 -2.74 -0.01 14.44
N ASP A 202 -1.72 0.85 14.47
CA ASP A 202 -1.57 1.97 13.55
C ASP A 202 -1.52 1.50 12.09
N LEU A 203 -2.22 2.23 11.21
CA LEU A 203 -2.33 1.87 9.79
C LEU A 203 -0.99 2.04 9.05
N ASP A 204 -0.20 3.06 9.38
CA ASP A 204 1.11 3.26 8.77
C ASP A 204 2.05 2.11 9.16
N ARG A 205 2.07 1.77 10.45
CA ARG A 205 2.86 0.67 10.99
C ARG A 205 2.56 -0.67 10.29
N ILE A 206 1.29 -1.03 10.12
CA ILE A 206 0.96 -2.27 9.41
C ILE A 206 1.30 -2.20 7.93
N LEU A 207 1.10 -1.05 7.25
CA LEU A 207 1.43 -0.95 5.83
C LEU A 207 2.94 -1.15 5.59
N HIS A 208 3.79 -0.70 6.52
CA HIS A 208 5.24 -0.98 6.47
C HIS A 208 5.58 -2.45 6.73
N HIS A 209 4.86 -3.12 7.62
CA HIS A 209 4.99 -4.57 7.82
C HIS A 209 4.61 -5.32 6.53
N GLU A 210 3.46 -4.99 5.94
CA GLU A 210 2.98 -5.58 4.68
C GLU A 210 3.90 -5.29 3.49
N GLU A 211 4.60 -4.16 3.52
CA GLU A 211 5.63 -3.85 2.55
C GLU A 211 6.79 -4.86 2.58
N ARG A 212 7.18 -5.36 3.75
CA ARG A 212 8.21 -6.40 3.87
C ARG A 212 7.75 -7.67 3.17
N HIS A 213 6.49 -8.05 3.32
CA HIS A 213 5.92 -9.16 2.56
C HIS A 213 5.93 -8.90 1.06
N SER A 214 5.59 -7.69 0.60
CA SER A 214 5.70 -7.35 -0.84
C SER A 214 7.13 -7.47 -1.37
N GLN A 215 8.13 -7.09 -0.57
CA GLN A 215 9.54 -7.29 -0.90
C GLN A 215 9.91 -8.78 -1.00
N GLN A 216 9.37 -9.63 -0.11
CA GLN A 216 9.57 -11.08 -0.17
C GLN A 216 8.95 -11.68 -1.44
N TRP A 217 7.75 -11.24 -1.83
CA TRP A 217 7.14 -11.61 -3.12
C TRP A 217 8.01 -11.21 -4.31
N ALA A 218 8.55 -9.99 -4.30
CA ALA A 218 9.43 -9.52 -5.35
C ALA A 218 10.76 -10.30 -5.40
N ALA A 219 11.27 -10.77 -4.26
CA ALA A 219 12.51 -11.54 -4.18
C ALA A 219 12.33 -13.01 -4.62
N ASN A 220 11.24 -13.65 -4.21
CA ASN A 220 11.01 -15.09 -4.41
C ASN A 220 10.15 -15.42 -5.63
N GLY A 221 9.38 -14.45 -6.12
CA GLY A 221 8.47 -14.60 -7.26
C GLY A 221 7.14 -15.30 -6.91
N ARG A 222 6.14 -15.08 -7.77
CA ARG A 222 4.75 -15.54 -7.57
C ARG A 222 4.64 -17.03 -7.28
N ALA A 223 5.28 -17.87 -8.10
CA ALA A 223 5.14 -19.32 -8.02
C ALA A 223 5.71 -19.89 -6.71
N SER A 224 6.87 -19.39 -6.26
CA SER A 224 7.49 -19.84 -5.02
C SER A 224 6.63 -19.49 -3.81
N MET A 225 6.13 -18.27 -3.77
CA MET A 225 5.30 -17.80 -2.67
C MET A 225 3.94 -18.52 -2.63
N VAL A 226 3.29 -18.74 -3.78
CA VAL A 226 2.04 -19.52 -3.84
C VAL A 226 2.27 -20.97 -3.41
N ALA A 227 3.34 -21.61 -3.88
CA ALA A 227 3.67 -22.99 -3.48
C ALA A 227 3.91 -23.10 -1.98
N GLN A 228 4.57 -22.10 -1.39
CA GLN A 228 4.80 -22.04 0.04
C GLN A 228 3.51 -21.81 0.82
N GLN A 229 2.66 -20.85 0.43
CA GLN A 229 1.38 -20.63 1.10
C GLN A 229 0.49 -21.88 1.05
N ALA A 230 0.51 -22.61 -0.06
CA ALA A 230 -0.17 -23.90 -0.19
C ALA A 230 0.43 -24.98 0.72
N TRP A 231 1.76 -25.01 0.87
CA TRP A 231 2.44 -25.93 1.78
C TRP A 231 2.11 -25.63 3.26
N GLU A 232 2.08 -24.36 3.65
CA GLU A 232 1.71 -23.95 5.02
C GLU A 232 0.25 -24.28 5.34
N LEU A 233 -0.66 -24.14 4.37
CA LEU A 233 -2.05 -24.58 4.52
C LEU A 233 -2.16 -26.10 4.71
N ALA A 234 -1.37 -26.89 3.96
CA ALA A 234 -1.41 -28.34 4.02
C ALA A 234 -0.80 -28.92 5.30
N ASN A 235 0.16 -28.23 5.93
CA ASN A 235 0.93 -28.75 7.07
C ASN A 235 0.54 -28.12 8.42
N GLY A 236 -0.47 -27.24 8.44
CA GLY A 236 -0.80 -26.43 9.60
C GLY A 236 0.12 -25.22 9.69
N ARG A 237 -0.48 -24.03 9.79
CA ARG A 237 0.25 -22.76 9.88
C ARG A 237 0.74 -22.57 11.30
N ASP A 238 2.05 -22.62 11.50
CA ASP A 238 2.68 -22.21 12.74
C ASP A 238 3.32 -20.83 12.54
N GLN A 239 2.63 -19.79 13.03
CA GLN A 239 3.09 -18.40 12.96
C GLN A 239 4.39 -18.20 13.74
N GLU A 240 4.65 -18.98 14.80
CA GLU A 240 5.89 -18.90 15.57
C GLU A 240 7.08 -19.52 14.83
N THR A 241 6.88 -20.31 13.78
CA THR A 241 7.96 -20.90 12.98
C THR A 241 8.03 -20.42 11.54
N ASN A 242 7.06 -19.63 11.08
CA ASN A 242 7.13 -19.03 9.75
C ASN A 242 8.27 -17.98 9.68
N LYS A 243 9.33 -18.30 8.95
CA LYS A 243 10.48 -17.42 8.76
C LYS A 243 10.10 -16.09 8.10
N PHE A 244 9.07 -16.08 7.26
CA PHE A 244 8.65 -14.88 6.55
C PHE A 244 7.97 -13.87 7.45
N GLU A 245 7.11 -14.34 8.37
CA GLU A 245 6.49 -13.52 9.42
C GLU A 245 7.53 -12.97 10.39
N LYS A 246 8.56 -13.76 10.74
CA LYS A 246 9.69 -13.27 11.56
C LYS A 246 10.53 -12.23 10.85
N ASP A 247 10.80 -12.42 9.56
CA ASP A 247 11.59 -11.51 8.74
C ASP A 247 10.80 -10.24 8.36
N ALA A 248 9.46 -10.33 8.34
CA ALA A 248 8.54 -9.23 8.11
C ALA A 248 8.14 -8.49 9.40
N GLY A 249 8.22 -9.15 10.56
CA GLY A 249 8.27 -8.66 11.95
C GLY A 249 7.29 -7.56 12.38
N LEU A 250 6.48 -7.81 13.39
CA LEU A 250 6.04 -6.75 14.31
C LEU A 250 6.79 -6.93 15.63
N SER A 251 7.38 -5.85 16.16
CA SER A 251 8.24 -5.91 17.36
C SER A 251 7.50 -6.35 18.64
N ASP A 252 6.18 -6.44 18.59
CA ASP A 252 5.27 -6.86 19.66
C ASP A 252 4.57 -8.22 19.40
N GLY A 253 4.91 -8.93 18.32
CA GLY A 253 4.49 -10.33 18.13
C GLY A 253 3.34 -10.60 17.16
N GLY A 254 2.92 -9.62 16.35
CA GLY A 254 2.03 -9.87 15.20
C GLY A 254 0.59 -9.39 15.37
N TYR A 255 -0.27 -9.78 14.42
CA TYR A 255 -1.72 -9.56 14.44
C TYR A 255 -2.35 -10.21 15.70
N PRO A 256 -3.31 -9.55 16.37
CA PRO A 256 -4.04 -10.14 17.50
C PRO A 256 -4.93 -11.32 17.12
#